data_AF-A0A364NPE7-F1
#
_entry.id   AF-A0A364NPE7-F1
#
_cell.length_a   1.000
_cell.length_b   1.000
_cell.length_c   1.000
_cell.angle_alpha   90.00
_cell.angle_beta   90.00
_cell.angle_gamma   90.00
#
_symmetry.space_group_name_H-M   'P 1'
#
loop_
_entity.id
_entity.type
_entity.pdbx_description
1 polymer ?
#
loop_
_entity_poly.entity_id
_entity_poly.type
_entity_poly.pdbx_seq_one_letter_code
_entity_poly.pdbx_strand_id
1 'polypeptide(L)' 'MAMLTVRNLPDEVHKALRIRAAYNGRSMEAEVRQILQMATENLIVKAELDIPQQSELSDNKLQS' A
#
# COMPACT_ATOMS: atom_id res chain seq x y z
N MET A 1 7.85 -5.14 -10.94
CA MET A 1 7.06 -5.51 -9.74
C MET A 1 8.01 -5.60 -8.56
N ALA A 2 7.65 -5.05 -7.41
CA ALA A 2 8.46 -5.17 -6.19
C ALA A 2 8.36 -6.60 -5.64
N MET A 3 9.47 -7.14 -5.14
CA MET A 3 9.54 -8.45 -4.49
C MET A 3 9.81 -8.25 -3.00
N LEU A 4 9.03 -8.91 -2.14
CA LEU A 4 9.20 -8.88 -0.69
C LEU A 4 9.40 -10.31 -0.20
N THR A 5 10.46 -10.54 0.60
CA THR A 5 10.73 -11.82 1.24
C THR A 5 10.57 -11.67 2.75
N VAL A 6 9.64 -12.43 3.33
CA VAL A 6 9.44 -12.51 4.79
C VAL A 6 10.19 -13.72 5.31
N ARG A 7 11.18 -13.51 6.20
CA ARG A 7 11.98 -14.58 6.81
C ARG A 7 11.49 -14.88 8.22
N ASN A 8 11.67 -16.13 8.66
CA ASN A 8 11.31 -16.60 10.02
C ASN A 8 9.83 -16.38 10.36
N LEU A 9 8.93 -16.57 9.39
CA LEU A 9 7.49 -16.52 9.65
C LEU A 9 7.09 -17.72 10.51
N PRO A 10 6.42 -17.51 11.66
CA PRO A 10 5.95 -18.63 12.48
C PRO A 10 5.03 -19.56 11.67
N ASP A 11 5.18 -20.87 11.84
CA ASP A 11 4.43 -21.88 11.07
C ASP A 11 2.91 -21.74 11.25
N GLU A 12 2.47 -21.33 12.44
CA GLU A 12 1.06 -21.06 12.74
C GLU A 12 0.50 -19.93 11.87
N VAL A 13 1.28 -18.87 11.65
CA VAL A 13 0.89 -17.73 10.80
C VAL A 13 0.84 -18.17 9.34
N HIS A 14 1.83 -18.94 8.89
CA HIS A 14 1.83 -19.49 7.54
C HIS A 14 0.60 -20.37 7.25
N LYS A 15 0.24 -21.25 8.20
CA LYS A 15 -0.97 -22.09 8.11
C LYS A 15 -2.25 -21.25 8.11
N ALA A 16 -2.36 -20.27 9.01
CA ALA A 16 -3.50 -19.38 9.08
C ALA A 16 -3.71 -18.59 7.77
N LEU A 17 -2.62 -18.08 7.17
CA LEU A 17 -2.65 -17.40 5.88
C LEU A 17 -3.13 -18.33 4.75
N ARG A 18 -2.65 -19.57 4.73
CA ARG A 18 -3.10 -20.57 3.74
C ARG A 18 -4.59 -20.87 3.87
N ILE A 19 -5.10 -21.05 5.09
CA ILE A 19 -6.52 -21.30 5.35
C ILE A 19 -7.36 -20.09 4.93
N ARG A 20 -6.94 -18.88 5.31
CA ARG A 20 -7.63 -17.63 4.94
C ARG A 20 -7.67 -17.43 3.41
N ALA A 21 -6.57 -17.71 2.72
CA ALA A 21 -6.51 -17.63 1.26
C ALA A 21 -7.50 -18.61 0.60
N ALA A 22 -7.55 -19.86 1.08
CA ALA A 22 -8.51 -20.86 0.61
C ALA A 22 -9.96 -20.45 0.87
N TYR A 23 -10.24 -19.89 2.04
CA TYR A 23 -11.57 -19.36 2.39
C TYR A 23 -12.01 -18.23 1.44
N ASN A 24 -11.09 -17.35 1.07
CA ASN A 24 -11.33 -16.24 0.15
C ASN A 24 -11.24 -16.63 -1.34
N GLY A 25 -11.02 -17.92 -1.66
CA GLY A 25 -10.93 -18.41 -3.03
C GLY A 25 -9.76 -17.84 -3.84
N ARG A 26 -8.66 -17.45 -3.19
CA ARG A 26 -7.48 -16.84 -3.84
C ARG A 26 -6.18 -17.53 -3.47
N SER A 27 -5.13 -17.27 -4.25
CA SER A 27 -3.80 -17.78 -3.93
C SER A 27 -3.25 -17.14 -2.65
N MET A 28 -2.29 -17.81 -2.01
CA MET A 28 -1.65 -17.29 -0.81
C MET A 28 -0.96 -15.94 -1.06
N GLU A 29 -0.30 -15.80 -2.21
CA GLU A 29 0.33 -14.53 -2.61
C GLU A 29 -0.70 -13.41 -2.77
N ALA A 30 -1.86 -13.70 -3.38
CA ALA A 30 -2.93 -12.73 -3.54
C ALA A 30 -3.53 -12.31 -2.18
N GLU A 31 -3.68 -13.26 -1.25
CA GLU A 31 -4.11 -12.98 0.12
C GLU A 31 -3.13 -12.07 0.85
N VAL A 32 -1.83 -12.41 0.82
CA VAL A 32 -0.79 -11.61 1.49
C VAL A 32 -0.72 -10.21 0.90
N ARG A 33 -0.79 -10.07 -0.43
CA ARG A 33 -0.83 -8.75 -1.09
C ARG A 33 -2.00 -7.91 -0.61
N GLN A 34 -3.19 -8.51 -0.51
CA GLN A 34 -4.38 -7.81 -0.07
C GLN A 34 -4.32 -7.42 1.41
N ILE A 35 -3.81 -8.28 2.29
CA ILE A 35 -3.57 -7.94 3.69
C ILE A 35 -2.62 -6.75 3.80
N LEU A 36 -1.51 -6.77 3.06
CA LEU A 36 -0.54 -5.67 3.07
C LEU A 36 -1.15 -4.38 2.53
N GLN A 37 -1.94 -4.45 1.46
CA GLN A 37 -2.64 -3.28 0.90
C GLN A 37 -3.61 -2.67 1.91
N MET A 38 -4.44 -3.48 2.56
CA MET A 38 -5.38 -3.01 3.60
C MET A 38 -4.64 -2.41 4.80
N ALA A 39 -3.51 -3.01 5.19
CA ALA A 39 -2.71 -2.53 6.32
C ALA A 39 -2.03 -1.19 6.03
N THR A 40 -1.76 -0.86 4.75
CA THR A 40 -1.07 0.36 4.34
C THR A 40 -1.97 1.41 3.70
N GLU A 41 -3.25 1.11 3.44
CA GLU A 41 -4.21 2.02 2.79
C GLU A 41 -4.22 3.42 3.43
N ASN A 42 -4.30 3.50 4.76
CA ASN A 42 -4.29 4.77 5.48
C ASN A 42 -2.95 5.51 5.45
N LEU A 43 -1.85 4.82 5.16
CA LEU A 43 -0.51 5.42 5.05
C LEU A 43 -0.27 5.97 3.64
N ILE A 44 -0.77 5.27 2.62
CA ILE A 44 -0.67 5.69 1.22
C ILE A 44 -1.48 6.97 1.00
N VAL A 45 -2.71 7.04 1.52
CA VAL A 45 -3.58 8.23 1.37
C VAL A 45 -2.97 9.47 2.05
N LYS A 46 -2.23 9.30 3.15
CA LYS A 46 -1.55 10.44 3.81
C LYS A 46 -0.37 10.96 2.99
N ALA A 47 0.41 10.08 2.36
CA ALA A 47 1.54 10.50 1.53
C ALA A 47 1.08 11.30 0.29
N GLU A 48 -0.10 11.00 -0.25
CA GLU A 48 -0.68 11.72 -1.39
C GLU A 48 -1.26 13.10 -0.99
N LEU A 49 -1.65 13.29 0.27
CA LEU A 49 -2.23 14.55 0.79
C LEU A 49 -1.19 15.60 1.19
N ASP A 50 0.09 15.23 1.28
CA ASP A 50 1.21 16.13 1.59
C ASP A 50 1.91 16.69 0.33
N ILE A 51 1.22 16.75 -0.81
CA ILE A 51 1.73 17.46 -1.99
C ILE A 51 1.49 18.97 -1.77
N PRO A 52 2.54 19.81 -1.55
CA PRO A 52 2.37 21.24 -1.71
C PRO A 52 2.01 21.49 -3.18
N GLN A 53 0.79 21.98 -3.43
CA GLN A 53 0.44 22.53 -4.74
C GLN A 53 1.37 23.71 -5.04
N GLN A 54 2.50 23.42 -5.70
CA GLN A 54 3.30 24.41 -6.41
C GLN A 54 2.53 24.80 -7.68
N SER A 55 1.43 25.53 -7.49
CA SER A 55 0.67 26.14 -8.57
C SER A 55 0.15 27.49 -8.11
N GLU A 56 1.07 28.45 -7.97
CA GLU A 56 0.84 29.83 -8.39
C GLU A 56 2.13 30.35 -9.04
N LEU A 57 2.48 29.75 -10.18
CA LEU A 57 3.17 30.50 -11.22
C LEU A 57 2.09 31.34 -11.93
N SER A 58 1.57 32.34 -11.22
CA SER A 58 0.67 33.33 -11.78
C SER A 58 1.53 34.52 -12.18
N ASP A 59 1.83 34.56 -13.46
CA ASP A 59 2.25 35.75 -14.18
C ASP A 59 1.39 36.96 -13.77
N ASN A 60 1.79 37.73 -12.76
CA ASN A 60 1.27 39.08 -12.59
C ASN A 60 2.15 39.99 -11.74
N LYS A 61 3.21 40.51 -12.35
CA LYS A 61 3.66 41.87 -12.03
C LYS A 61 4.23 42.59 -13.26
N LEU A 62 3.43 42.61 -14.32
CA LEU A 62 3.41 43.75 -15.23
C LEU A 62 2.42 44.75 -14.63
N GLN A 63 2.88 45.62 -13.72
CA GLN A 63 2.34 46.96 -13.47
C GLN A 63 3.01 47.60 -12.25
N SER A 64 4.07 48.38 -12.49
CA SER A 64 4.27 49.79 -12.07
C SER A 64 5.69 50.22 -12.36
#